data_AF-F0NRB1-F1
#
_entry.id   AF-F0NRB1-F1
#
_cell.length_a   1.000
_cell.length_b   1.000
_cell.length_c   1.000
_cell.angle_alpha   90.00
_cell.angle_beta   90.00
_cell.angle_gamma   90.00
#
_symmetry.space_group_name_H-M   'P 1'
#
loop_
_entity.id
_entity.type
_entity.pdbx_description
1 polymer ?
#
loop_
_entity_poly.entity_id
_entity_poly.type
_entity_poly.pdbx_seq_one_letter_code
_entity_poly.pdbx_strand_id
1 'polypeptide(L)'
;MIRNMKACINLLECIDKRIDRIKIAVAYVKLSGVEKLSSLLKNVSECTIVTSLDFGITELEGIKKLKEVGCSVYIYNNRKEFHPKVYLFESESQKFAIIGSSNLSDGALTGKNVEFNLMTSEKNLIDCVESFINNLISESILVDDNILSILESGGYNNIRRESYDKTGWNILPKINENYYCEKFKELYNTIQEYRERSELNRERSSIHKMALYKLICDLSSYGLNVNLNEDKTRGNADAIIKAGNEVKVVIQGMILNNKTAILHKLDGFDYFIILRITSPMTSEYYILNKSEIDKLIGENIITYNKNIQAYRISPKIFKKYRSTLNEFVNTIVGSSQVY
;
A
#
# COMPACT_ATOMS: atom_id res chain seq x y z
N MET A 1 8.28 20.64 38.85
CA MET A 1 7.55 21.01 37.62
C MET A 1 8.53 20.99 36.45
N ILE A 2 8.25 20.23 35.40
CA ILE A 2 9.00 20.29 34.15
C ILE A 2 8.51 21.57 33.43
N ARG A 3 9.36 22.59 33.29
CA ARG A 3 8.94 23.95 32.94
C ARG A 3 8.22 24.08 31.59
N ASN A 4 8.43 23.16 30.64
CA ASN A 4 7.80 23.22 29.32
C ASN A 4 6.97 21.97 28.97
N MET A 5 6.46 21.26 29.99
CA MET A 5 5.56 20.12 29.80
C MET A 5 4.36 20.22 30.73
N LYS A 6 3.15 20.04 30.18
CA LYS A 6 1.90 19.98 30.96
C LYS A 6 1.00 18.85 30.47
N ALA A 7 0.29 18.20 31.39
CA ALA A 7 -0.75 17.25 31.03
C ALA A 7 -1.88 17.97 30.28
N CYS A 8 -2.48 17.30 29.31
CA CYS A 8 -3.55 17.81 28.46
C CYS A 8 -4.62 16.73 28.29
N ILE A 9 -5.64 16.76 29.15
CA ILE A 9 -6.71 15.74 29.15
C ILE A 9 -7.76 16.07 28.09
N ASN A 10 -8.23 17.33 28.06
CA ASN A 10 -9.06 17.87 26.98
C ASN A 10 -8.16 18.61 25.99
N LEU A 11 -7.99 18.05 24.79
CA LEU A 11 -7.09 18.61 23.78
C LEU A 11 -7.49 20.02 23.37
N LEU A 12 -8.79 20.29 23.22
CA LEU A 12 -9.29 21.60 22.78
C LEU A 12 -9.03 22.70 23.82
N GLU A 13 -9.18 22.37 25.10
CA GLU A 13 -8.93 23.31 26.21
C GLU A 13 -7.45 23.70 26.33
N CYS A 14 -6.54 22.84 25.84
CA CYS A 14 -5.11 23.14 25.85
C CYS A 14 -4.68 24.10 24.74
N ILE A 15 -5.52 24.30 23.72
CA ILE A 15 -5.28 25.25 22.63
C ILE A 15 -5.83 26.61 23.08
N ASP A 16 -5.04 27.31 23.88
CA ASP A 16 -5.40 28.58 24.52
C ASP A 16 -4.97 29.83 23.73
N LYS A 17 -4.41 29.64 22.52
CA LYS A 17 -3.82 30.69 21.70
C LYS A 17 -4.29 30.61 20.26
N ARG A 18 -4.18 31.74 19.57
CA ARG A 18 -4.34 31.79 18.11
C ARG A 18 -3.25 30.92 17.47
N ILE A 19 -3.66 30.12 16.50
CA ILE A 19 -2.79 29.23 15.74
C ILE A 19 -2.71 29.74 14.29
N ASP A 20 -1.51 29.74 13.73
CA ASP A 20 -1.24 30.18 12.37
C ASP A 20 -0.94 29.01 11.44
N ARG A 21 -0.33 27.93 11.96
CA ARG A 21 -0.05 26.69 11.19
C ARG A 21 -0.25 25.45 12.04
N ILE A 22 -0.70 24.38 11.38
CA ILE A 22 -1.04 23.10 12.00
C ILE A 22 -0.48 21.96 11.17
N LYS A 23 0.21 21.02 11.83
CA LYS A 23 0.54 19.71 11.28
C LYS A 23 0.07 18.62 12.24
N ILE A 24 -0.72 17.67 11.75
CA ILE A 24 -1.28 16.59 12.58
C ILE A 24 -0.93 15.26 11.92
N ALA A 25 -0.38 14.32 12.68
CA ALA A 25 -0.30 12.91 12.33
C ALA A 25 -1.18 12.13 13.29
N VAL A 26 -2.31 11.62 12.81
CA VAL A 26 -3.34 10.99 13.65
C VAL A 26 -3.87 9.72 12.99
N ALA A 27 -3.92 8.64 13.75
CA ALA A 27 -4.30 7.32 13.23
C ALA A 27 -5.68 7.34 12.57
N TYR A 28 -6.66 7.93 13.27
CA TYR A 28 -8.06 7.91 12.87
C TYR A 28 -8.68 9.31 12.83
N VAL A 29 -9.46 9.54 11.78
CA VAL A 29 -10.24 10.77 11.58
C VAL A 29 -11.72 10.44 11.50
N LYS A 30 -12.52 11.03 12.40
CA LYS A 30 -13.99 11.01 12.33
C LYS A 30 -14.51 12.40 12.00
N LEU A 31 -15.63 12.48 11.28
CA LEU A 31 -16.27 13.77 10.95
C LEU A 31 -16.53 14.58 12.23
N SER A 32 -17.03 13.92 13.27
CA SER A 32 -17.30 14.52 14.58
C SER A 32 -16.10 15.23 15.22
N GLY A 33 -14.87 14.72 15.01
CA GLY A 33 -13.66 15.37 15.50
C GLY A 33 -13.24 16.56 14.65
N VAL A 34 -13.37 16.44 13.33
CA VAL A 34 -13.07 17.53 12.40
C VAL A 34 -13.99 18.72 12.65
N GLU A 35 -15.27 18.48 12.92
CA GLU A 35 -16.24 19.54 13.24
C GLU A 35 -15.84 20.34 14.49
N LYS A 36 -15.25 19.67 15.51
CA LYS A 36 -14.75 20.35 16.71
C LYS A 36 -13.56 21.26 16.46
N LEU A 37 -12.72 20.93 15.49
CA LEU A 37 -11.59 21.77 15.09
C LEU A 37 -11.91 22.72 13.92
N SER A 38 -13.08 22.61 13.28
CA SER A 38 -13.34 23.28 12.01
C SER A 38 -13.14 24.80 12.07
N SER A 39 -13.53 25.46 13.15
CA SER A 39 -13.32 26.89 13.35
C SER A 39 -11.84 27.26 13.49
N LEU A 40 -11.04 26.43 14.17
CA LEU A 40 -9.59 26.58 14.25
C LEU A 40 -8.97 26.41 12.86
N LEU A 41 -9.28 25.30 12.18
CA LEU A 41 -8.68 24.93 10.89
C LEU A 41 -8.98 25.94 9.78
N LYS A 42 -10.17 26.55 9.75
CA LYS A 42 -10.53 27.57 8.75
C LYS A 42 -9.72 28.87 8.86
N ASN A 43 -9.11 29.11 10.03
CA ASN A 43 -8.41 30.37 10.31
C ASN A 43 -6.88 30.23 10.27
N VAL A 44 -6.35 29.05 9.98
CA VAL A 44 -4.90 28.83 9.86
C VAL A 44 -4.42 29.05 8.41
N SER A 45 -3.19 29.52 8.26
CA SER A 45 -2.55 29.73 6.96
C SER A 45 -2.05 28.43 6.32
N GLU A 46 -1.73 27.43 7.13
CA GLU A 46 -1.25 26.12 6.68
C GLU A 46 -1.86 25.02 7.58
N CYS A 47 -2.52 24.05 6.96
CA CYS A 47 -3.04 22.87 7.64
C CYS A 47 -2.62 21.61 6.90
N THR A 48 -1.86 20.74 7.56
CA THR A 48 -1.47 19.43 7.04
C THR A 48 -1.95 18.32 7.96
N ILE A 49 -2.62 17.32 7.40
CA ILE A 49 -3.10 16.14 8.12
C ILE A 49 -2.51 14.90 7.46
N VAL A 50 -1.83 14.06 8.25
CA VAL A 50 -1.48 12.70 7.86
C VAL A 50 -2.34 11.73 8.66
N THR A 51 -3.06 10.87 7.95
CA THR A 51 -3.93 9.84 8.53
C THR A 51 -3.73 8.51 7.81
N SER A 52 -4.46 7.47 8.19
CA SER A 52 -4.49 6.20 7.48
C SER A 52 -5.91 5.71 7.27
N LEU A 53 -6.05 4.67 6.45
CA LEU A 53 -7.30 3.92 6.32
C LEU A 53 -7.27 2.63 7.16
N ASP A 54 -6.27 2.47 8.04
CA ASP A 54 -6.10 1.29 8.87
C ASP A 54 -7.38 1.01 9.67
N PHE A 55 -7.75 -0.27 9.71
CA PHE A 55 -8.93 -0.82 10.39
C PHE A 55 -10.28 -0.25 9.91
N GLY A 56 -10.30 0.54 8.82
CA GLY A 56 -11.53 1.15 8.31
C GLY A 56 -12.19 2.17 9.26
N ILE A 57 -11.42 2.72 10.21
CA ILE A 57 -11.96 3.63 11.24
C ILE A 57 -12.08 5.06 10.70
N THR A 58 -11.12 5.51 9.89
CA THR A 58 -11.15 6.84 9.27
C THR A 58 -12.37 7.00 8.36
N GLU A 59 -13.12 8.08 8.53
CA GLU A 59 -14.37 8.35 7.82
C GLU A 59 -14.11 9.21 6.59
N LEU A 60 -14.69 8.81 5.45
CA LEU A 60 -14.58 9.57 4.20
C LEU A 60 -15.13 11.00 4.35
N GLU A 61 -16.23 11.16 5.07
CA GLU A 61 -16.80 12.48 5.35
C GLU A 61 -15.88 13.34 6.22
N GLY A 62 -15.08 12.73 7.10
CA GLY A 62 -14.03 13.44 7.83
C GLY A 62 -12.91 13.92 6.91
N ILE A 63 -12.45 13.08 5.97
CA ILE A 63 -11.45 13.45 4.95
C ILE A 63 -11.98 14.61 4.08
N LYS A 64 -13.22 14.51 3.59
CA LYS A 64 -13.88 15.57 2.81
C LYS A 64 -13.95 16.87 3.57
N LYS A 65 -14.38 16.82 4.84
CA LYS A 65 -14.49 18.02 5.67
C LYS A 65 -13.13 18.68 5.90
N LEU A 66 -12.06 17.90 6.08
CA LEU A 66 -10.70 18.43 6.17
C LEU A 66 -10.27 19.16 4.89
N LYS A 67 -10.55 18.59 3.72
CA LYS A 67 -10.30 19.27 2.43
C LYS A 67 -11.14 20.54 2.28
N GLU A 68 -12.42 20.51 2.65
CA GLU A 68 -13.34 21.67 2.61
C GLU A 68 -12.82 22.84 3.45
N VAL A 69 -12.21 22.56 4.60
CA VAL A 69 -11.62 23.59 5.48
C VAL A 69 -10.20 24.00 5.10
N GLY A 70 -9.70 23.57 3.94
CA GLY A 70 -8.41 24.01 3.39
C GLY A 70 -7.20 23.19 3.85
N CYS A 71 -7.39 22.03 4.47
CA CYS A 71 -6.27 21.17 4.87
C CYS A 71 -5.75 20.32 3.70
N SER A 72 -4.42 20.18 3.63
CA SER A 72 -3.76 19.16 2.82
C SER A 72 -3.82 17.83 3.57
N VAL A 73 -4.49 16.83 3.00
CA VAL A 73 -4.68 15.52 3.64
C VAL A 73 -3.81 14.47 2.94
N TYR A 74 -3.10 13.67 3.73
CA TYR A 74 -2.24 12.59 3.28
C TYR A 74 -2.69 11.27 3.89
N ILE A 75 -2.76 10.22 3.06
CA ILE A 75 -3.05 8.85 3.50
C ILE A 75 -1.74 8.08 3.53
N TYR A 76 -1.31 7.74 4.75
CA TYR A 76 -0.24 6.78 4.97
C TYR A 76 -0.67 5.42 4.43
N ASN A 77 0.12 4.89 3.50
CA ASN A 77 -0.17 3.64 2.83
C ASN A 77 1.09 2.78 2.79
N ASN A 78 1.53 2.34 3.97
CA ASN A 78 2.65 1.42 4.14
C ASN A 78 2.19 0.16 4.89
N ARG A 79 3.09 -0.82 5.04
CA ARG A 79 2.80 -2.10 5.71
C ARG A 79 2.69 -2.00 7.22
N LYS A 80 3.35 -1.01 7.82
CA LYS A 80 3.30 -0.80 9.27
C LYS A 80 1.97 -0.14 9.63
N GLU A 81 1.38 -0.56 10.74
CA GLU A 81 0.21 0.12 11.29
C GLU A 81 0.55 1.58 11.61
N PHE A 82 -0.32 2.48 11.16
CA PHE A 82 -0.22 3.91 11.41
C PHE A 82 -1.01 4.28 12.66
N HIS A 83 -0.33 4.28 13.81
CA HIS A 83 -0.98 4.57 15.10
C HIS A 83 -0.58 5.89 15.82
N PRO A 84 0.07 6.91 15.20
CA PRO A 84 0.41 8.13 15.92
C PRO A 84 -0.84 8.93 16.32
N LYS A 85 -0.75 9.74 17.39
CA LYS A 85 -1.62 10.89 17.64
C LYS A 85 -0.78 12.06 18.11
N VAL A 86 -0.31 12.83 17.14
CA VAL A 86 0.62 13.93 17.35
C VAL A 86 0.07 15.17 16.64
N TYR A 87 -0.01 16.26 17.38
CA TYR A 87 -0.51 17.55 16.92
C TYR A 87 0.58 18.59 17.12
N LEU A 88 1.06 19.19 16.05
CA LEU A 88 2.03 20.27 16.07
C LEU A 88 1.32 21.57 15.70
N PHE A 89 1.40 22.55 16.60
CA PHE A 89 0.81 23.86 16.44
C PHE A 89 1.91 24.91 16.40
N GLU A 90 1.76 25.87 15.50
CA GLU A 90 2.60 27.05 15.41
C GLU A 90 1.74 28.30 15.47
N SER A 91 2.19 29.25 16.27
CA SER A 91 1.66 30.60 16.36
C SER A 91 2.80 31.59 16.13
N GLU A 92 2.50 32.87 15.88
CA GLU A 92 3.48 33.94 15.60
C GLU A 92 4.69 33.95 16.56
N SER A 93 4.52 33.55 17.83
CA SER A 93 5.55 33.63 18.87
C SER A 93 6.08 32.29 19.40
N GLN A 94 5.44 31.17 19.06
CA GLN A 94 5.81 29.86 19.64
C GLN A 94 5.32 28.67 18.81
N LYS A 95 6.08 27.58 18.89
CA LYS A 95 5.67 26.24 18.47
C LYS A 95 5.45 25.35 19.69
N PHE A 96 4.42 24.51 19.64
CA PHE A 96 4.16 23.51 20.68
C PHE A 96 3.52 22.27 20.07
N ALA A 97 3.68 21.13 20.73
CA ALA A 97 3.10 19.87 20.32
C ALA A 97 2.23 19.29 21.42
N ILE A 98 1.15 18.60 21.04
CA ILE A 98 0.35 17.74 21.90
C ILE A 98 0.51 16.30 21.40
N ILE A 99 0.99 15.42 22.27
CA ILE A 99 1.30 14.02 21.95
C ILE A 99 0.56 13.13 22.94
N GLY A 100 -0.18 12.13 22.47
CA GLY A 100 -0.89 11.23 23.37
C GLY A 100 -1.79 10.22 22.70
N SER A 101 -2.96 9.98 23.30
CA SER A 101 -3.93 8.97 22.88
C SER A 101 -5.05 9.52 21.99
N SER A 102 -5.27 10.85 21.98
CA SER A 102 -6.45 11.45 21.34
C SER A 102 -6.42 11.35 19.82
N ASN A 103 -7.32 10.55 19.23
CA ASN A 103 -7.60 10.60 17.79
C ASN A 103 -8.46 11.83 17.43
N LEU A 104 -8.62 12.11 16.13
CA LEU A 104 -9.47 13.20 15.67
C LEU A 104 -10.95 12.79 15.68
N SER A 105 -11.53 12.73 16.89
CA SER A 105 -12.93 12.40 17.15
C SER A 105 -13.48 13.24 18.31
N ASP A 106 -14.80 13.49 18.33
CA ASP A 106 -15.43 14.32 19.39
C ASP A 106 -15.07 13.82 20.80
N GLY A 107 -15.19 12.51 21.05
CA GLY A 107 -14.94 11.96 22.38
C GLY A 107 -13.50 12.13 22.86
N ALA A 108 -12.54 11.96 21.97
CA ALA A 108 -11.12 12.07 22.27
C ALA A 108 -10.64 13.53 22.41
N LEU A 109 -11.29 14.47 21.71
CA LEU A 109 -10.92 15.88 21.74
C LEU A 109 -11.57 16.64 22.91
N THR A 110 -12.78 16.25 23.32
CA THR A 110 -13.59 16.98 24.31
C THR A 110 -13.55 16.38 25.72
N GLY A 111 -12.68 15.39 25.96
CA GLY A 111 -12.54 14.74 27.27
C GLY A 111 -13.70 13.82 27.67
N LYS A 112 -14.54 13.38 26.72
CA LYS A 112 -15.58 12.36 26.98
C LYS A 112 -14.98 10.95 27.08
N ASN A 113 -13.87 10.73 26.39
CA ASN A 113 -13.09 9.50 26.50
C ASN A 113 -12.03 9.64 27.61
N VAL A 114 -11.58 8.50 28.13
CA VAL A 114 -10.37 8.45 28.97
C VAL A 114 -9.15 8.60 28.06
N GLU A 115 -8.59 9.81 28.05
CA GLU A 115 -7.43 10.17 27.22
C GLU A 115 -6.30 10.70 28.09
N PHE A 116 -5.07 10.54 27.62
CA PHE A 116 -3.90 11.17 28.22
C PHE A 116 -3.03 11.76 27.13
N ASN A 117 -2.84 13.08 27.18
CA ASN A 117 -1.90 13.76 26.29
C ASN A 117 -0.91 14.61 27.10
N LEU A 118 0.26 14.80 26.51
CA LEU A 118 1.30 15.68 26.99
C LEU A 118 1.45 16.84 26.01
N MET A 119 1.29 18.06 26.50
CA MET A 119 1.66 19.26 25.77
C MET A 119 3.09 19.64 26.10
N THR A 120 3.89 19.92 25.08
CA THR A 120 5.29 20.33 25.20
C THR A 120 5.61 21.50 24.28
N SER A 121 6.46 22.40 24.76
CA SER A 121 7.12 23.44 23.95
C SER A 121 8.65 23.32 23.99
N GLU A 122 9.17 22.16 24.42
CA GLU A 122 10.61 21.86 24.41
C GLU A 122 11.13 21.77 22.98
N LYS A 123 12.02 22.69 22.60
CA LYS A 123 12.52 22.84 21.22
C LYS A 123 12.99 21.52 20.59
N ASN A 124 13.83 20.75 21.28
CA ASN A 124 14.35 19.48 20.75
C ASN A 124 13.23 18.47 20.44
N LEU A 125 12.18 18.41 21.27
CA LEU A 125 11.05 17.51 21.01
C LEU A 125 10.18 18.02 19.86
N ILE A 126 10.02 19.33 19.73
CA ILE A 126 9.33 19.94 18.59
C ILE A 126 10.05 19.60 17.29
N ASP A 127 11.38 19.74 17.24
CA ASP A 127 12.18 19.41 16.07
C ASP A 127 12.04 17.91 15.70
N CYS A 128 12.02 17.01 16.70
CA CYS A 128 11.76 15.59 16.48
C CYS A 128 10.34 15.32 15.94
N VAL A 129 9.32 15.97 16.49
CA VAL A 129 7.93 15.84 16.03
C VAL A 129 7.77 16.34 14.60
N GLU A 130 8.34 17.50 14.29
CA GLU A 130 8.29 18.08 12.94
C GLU A 130 8.99 17.16 11.92
N SER A 131 10.18 16.66 12.26
CA SER A 131 10.89 15.69 11.41
C SER A 131 10.09 14.40 11.22
N PHE A 132 9.48 13.88 12.29
CA PHE A 132 8.63 12.69 12.23
C PHE A 132 7.45 12.89 11.28
N ILE A 133 6.70 13.99 11.39
CA ILE A 133 5.57 14.27 10.50
C ILE A 133 6.03 14.44 9.05
N ASN A 134 7.14 15.15 8.82
CA ASN A 134 7.67 15.36 7.46
C ASN A 134 8.08 14.03 6.79
N ASN A 135 8.65 13.09 7.54
CA ASN A 135 8.94 11.74 7.04
C ASN A 135 7.65 10.96 6.74
N LEU A 136 6.62 11.09 7.56
CA LEU A 136 5.33 10.45 7.27
C LEU A 136 4.69 11.01 6.00
N ILE A 137 4.80 12.32 5.75
CA ILE A 137 4.31 12.95 4.51
C ILE A 137 4.99 12.33 3.28
N SER A 138 6.32 12.14 3.31
CA SER A 138 7.05 11.56 2.17
C SER A 138 6.73 10.08 1.92
N GLU A 139 6.24 9.36 2.94
CA GLU A 139 5.76 7.98 2.84
C GLU A 139 4.25 7.88 2.50
N SER A 140 3.55 9.02 2.36
CA SER A 140 2.10 9.06 2.21
C SER A 140 1.65 9.53 0.83
N ILE A 141 0.40 9.23 0.50
CA ILE A 141 -0.26 9.66 -0.74
C ILE A 141 -1.07 10.91 -0.45
N LEU A 142 -0.85 11.99 -1.20
CA LEU A 142 -1.68 13.19 -1.13
C LEU A 142 -3.10 12.87 -1.62
N VAL A 143 -4.11 13.29 -0.87
CA VAL A 143 -5.53 13.16 -1.25
C VAL A 143 -5.93 14.30 -2.17
N ASP A 144 -5.56 14.18 -3.44
CA ASP A 144 -6.09 15.02 -4.52
C ASP A 144 -7.54 14.61 -4.89
N ASP A 145 -8.09 15.20 -5.95
CA ASP A 145 -9.47 14.93 -6.37
C ASP A 145 -9.61 13.55 -7.01
N ASN A 146 -8.53 13.00 -7.58
CA ASN A 146 -8.52 11.65 -8.14
C ASN A 146 -8.59 10.60 -7.02
N ILE A 147 -7.75 10.71 -6.00
CA ILE A 147 -7.80 9.81 -4.84
C ILE A 147 -9.13 9.92 -4.10
N LEU A 148 -9.70 11.12 -4.00
CA LEU A 148 -11.01 11.29 -3.38
C LEU A 148 -12.12 10.59 -4.18
N SER A 149 -12.12 10.75 -5.50
CA SER A 149 -13.04 10.05 -6.41
C SER A 149 -12.89 8.53 -6.32
N ILE A 150 -11.66 8.02 -6.21
CA ILE A 150 -11.38 6.59 -5.98
C ILE A 150 -11.99 6.11 -4.66
N LEU A 151 -11.86 6.87 -3.56
CA LEU A 151 -12.45 6.50 -2.28
C LEU A 151 -13.99 6.43 -2.35
N GLU A 152 -14.60 7.36 -3.07
CA GLU A 152 -16.05 7.40 -3.26
C GLU A 152 -16.55 6.27 -4.17
N SER A 153 -16.06 6.24 -5.41
CA SER A 153 -16.51 5.32 -6.46
C SER A 153 -16.11 3.87 -6.17
N GLY A 154 -14.95 3.65 -5.57
CA GLY A 154 -14.48 2.34 -5.15
C GLY A 154 -15.22 1.79 -3.91
N GLY A 155 -16.20 2.50 -3.37
CA GLY A 155 -17.07 2.00 -2.31
C GLY A 155 -16.37 1.87 -0.96
N TYR A 156 -15.44 2.76 -0.62
CA TYR A 156 -14.71 2.71 0.65
C TYR A 156 -15.62 2.61 1.87
N ASN A 157 -16.77 3.30 1.87
CA ASN A 157 -17.74 3.23 2.96
C ASN A 157 -18.33 1.82 3.19
N ASN A 158 -18.39 0.99 2.14
CA ASN A 158 -18.82 -0.40 2.25
C ASN A 158 -17.67 -1.27 2.78
N ILE A 159 -16.48 -1.14 2.19
CA ILE A 159 -15.30 -1.97 2.50
C ILE A 159 -14.75 -1.69 3.90
N ARG A 160 -14.84 -0.45 4.40
CA ARG A 160 -14.32 -0.08 5.72
C ARG A 160 -14.98 -0.88 6.86
N ARG A 161 -16.25 -1.25 6.72
CA ARG A 161 -16.98 -2.04 7.73
C ARG A 161 -16.49 -3.49 7.80
N GLU A 162 -15.99 -4.03 6.70
CA GLU A 162 -15.43 -5.39 6.59
C GLU A 162 -13.94 -5.47 6.93
N SER A 163 -13.32 -4.33 7.24
CA SER A 163 -11.87 -4.18 7.38
C SER A 163 -11.40 -3.97 8.81
N TYR A 164 -12.22 -4.31 9.81
CA TYR A 164 -12.00 -3.99 11.23
C TYR A 164 -10.69 -4.54 11.83
N ASP A 165 -9.98 -5.43 11.15
CA ASP A 165 -8.67 -5.98 11.56
C ASP A 165 -7.60 -5.90 10.44
N LYS A 166 -7.75 -4.98 9.46
CA LYS A 166 -6.86 -4.92 8.29
C LYS A 166 -6.17 -3.57 8.17
N THR A 167 -4.88 -3.59 7.80
CA THR A 167 -4.15 -2.35 7.45
C THR A 167 -4.69 -1.72 6.17
N GLY A 168 -4.57 -0.40 6.05
CA GLY A 168 -4.99 0.43 4.92
C GLY A 168 -4.28 0.07 3.62
N TRP A 169 -3.09 -0.54 3.71
CA TRP A 169 -2.40 -1.20 2.59
C TRP A 169 -3.29 -2.19 1.83
N ASN A 170 -4.23 -2.84 2.52
CA ASN A 170 -5.16 -3.79 1.91
C ASN A 170 -6.43 -3.15 1.37
N ILE A 171 -6.66 -1.86 1.60
CA ILE A 171 -7.89 -1.16 1.23
C ILE A 171 -7.71 -0.44 -0.11
N LEU A 172 -6.65 0.35 -0.28
CA LEU A 172 -6.42 1.10 -1.52
C LEU A 172 -6.38 0.24 -2.78
N PRO A 173 -5.73 -0.95 -2.80
CA PRO A 173 -5.75 -1.83 -3.96
C PRO A 173 -7.14 -2.41 -4.28
N LYS A 174 -8.07 -2.44 -3.31
CA LYS A 174 -9.44 -2.95 -3.53
C LYS A 174 -10.37 -1.92 -4.14
N ILE A 175 -10.07 -0.64 -3.93
CA ILE A 175 -10.93 0.48 -4.35
C ILE A 175 -10.39 1.20 -5.59
N ASN A 176 -9.10 1.03 -5.90
CA ASN A 176 -8.48 1.60 -7.09
C ASN A 176 -8.06 0.47 -8.05
N GLU A 177 -8.82 0.28 -9.13
CA GLU A 177 -8.54 -0.70 -10.18
C GLU A 177 -7.17 -0.50 -10.85
N ASN A 178 -6.67 0.75 -10.86
CA ASN A 178 -5.38 1.12 -11.45
C ASN A 178 -4.22 1.12 -10.44
N TYR A 179 -4.46 0.80 -9.16
CA TYR A 179 -3.45 0.91 -8.10
C TYR A 179 -2.15 0.18 -8.46
N TYR A 180 -2.26 -1.08 -8.87
CA TYR A 180 -1.09 -1.88 -9.24
C TYR A 180 -0.47 -1.44 -10.57
N CYS A 181 -1.24 -0.84 -11.48
CA CYS A 181 -0.70 -0.23 -12.70
C CYS A 181 0.18 0.99 -12.40
N GLU A 182 -0.25 1.85 -11.48
CA GLU A 182 0.52 3.02 -11.04
C GLU A 182 1.78 2.59 -10.30
N LYS A 183 1.66 1.66 -9.34
CA LYS A 183 2.80 1.10 -8.61
C LYS A 183 3.78 0.35 -9.51
N PHE A 184 3.30 -0.31 -10.56
CA PHE A 184 4.15 -0.87 -11.58
C PHE A 184 4.97 0.21 -12.31
N LYS A 185 4.34 1.31 -12.75
CA LYS A 185 5.03 2.40 -13.46
C LYS A 185 6.09 3.07 -12.59
N GLU A 186 5.76 3.38 -11.33
CA GLU A 186 6.71 3.94 -10.35
C GLU A 186 7.95 3.03 -10.23
N LEU A 187 7.72 1.76 -9.94
CA LEU A 187 8.79 0.79 -9.69
C LEU A 187 9.60 0.49 -10.97
N TYR A 188 8.95 0.50 -12.13
CA TYR A 188 9.62 0.36 -13.43
C TYR A 188 10.64 1.47 -13.66
N ASN A 189 10.25 2.72 -13.41
CA ASN A 189 11.14 3.88 -13.57
C ASN A 189 12.35 3.77 -12.62
N THR A 190 12.11 3.48 -11.34
CA THR A 190 13.20 3.24 -10.37
C THR A 190 14.14 2.12 -10.85
N ILE A 191 13.60 1.00 -11.33
CA ILE A 191 14.42 -0.12 -11.81
C ILE A 191 15.23 0.25 -13.07
N GLN A 192 14.73 1.14 -13.94
CA GLN A 192 15.52 1.61 -15.08
C GLN A 192 16.75 2.41 -14.64
N GLU A 193 16.62 3.26 -13.62
CA GLU A 193 17.77 4.01 -13.08
C GLU A 193 18.87 3.07 -12.56
N TYR A 194 18.49 2.01 -11.83
CA TYR A 194 19.45 0.99 -11.38
C TYR A 194 20.03 0.17 -12.53
N ARG A 195 19.26 -0.04 -13.62
CA ARG A 195 19.73 -0.72 -14.81
C ARG A 195 20.82 0.07 -15.53
N GLU A 196 20.64 1.37 -15.67
CA GLU A 196 21.64 2.27 -16.27
C GLU A 196 22.96 2.26 -15.49
N ARG A 197 22.88 2.11 -14.17
CA ARG A 197 24.06 1.98 -13.28
C ARG A 197 24.64 0.57 -13.23
N SER A 198 24.05 -0.41 -13.93
CA SER A 198 24.43 -1.83 -13.86
C SER A 198 24.28 -2.48 -12.48
N GLU A 199 23.34 -2.01 -11.66
CA GLU A 199 23.17 -2.40 -10.25
C GLU A 199 21.92 -3.24 -9.96
N LEU A 200 21.24 -3.77 -10.99
CA LEU A 200 19.99 -4.54 -10.85
C LEU A 200 20.03 -5.67 -9.80
N ASN A 201 21.20 -6.25 -9.54
CA ASN A 201 21.35 -7.29 -8.52
C ASN A 201 21.00 -6.82 -7.11
N ARG A 202 21.09 -5.51 -6.82
CA ARG A 202 20.71 -4.92 -5.53
C ARG A 202 19.19 -4.86 -5.35
N GLU A 203 18.44 -4.90 -6.44
CA GLU A 203 16.99 -4.67 -6.49
C GLU A 203 16.17 -5.93 -6.80
N ARG A 204 16.67 -7.12 -6.47
CA ARG A 204 15.98 -8.40 -6.78
C ARG A 204 14.55 -8.46 -6.26
N SER A 205 14.33 -8.00 -5.01
CA SER A 205 13.00 -7.97 -4.39
C SER A 205 12.07 -7.00 -5.14
N SER A 206 12.57 -5.81 -5.46
CA SER A 206 11.85 -4.79 -6.24
C SER A 206 11.50 -5.29 -7.64
N ILE A 207 12.40 -6.00 -8.32
CA ILE A 207 12.17 -6.59 -9.64
C ILE A 207 11.06 -7.65 -9.60
N HIS A 208 11.06 -8.51 -8.57
CA HIS A 208 10.00 -9.49 -8.40
C HIS A 208 8.65 -8.81 -8.10
N LYS A 209 8.64 -7.80 -7.22
CA LYS A 209 7.44 -7.01 -6.90
C LYS A 209 6.89 -6.27 -8.12
N MET A 210 7.75 -5.70 -8.96
CA MET A 210 7.38 -5.07 -10.22
C MET A 210 6.66 -6.04 -11.15
N ALA A 211 7.16 -7.28 -11.26
CA ALA A 211 6.53 -8.30 -12.09
C ALA A 211 5.14 -8.69 -11.56
N LEU A 212 4.97 -8.79 -10.24
CA LEU A 212 3.66 -9.02 -9.63
C LEU A 212 2.69 -7.89 -9.95
N TYR A 213 3.11 -6.64 -9.75
CA TYR A 213 2.27 -5.48 -10.06
C TYR A 213 1.91 -5.40 -11.54
N LYS A 214 2.83 -5.76 -12.43
CA LYS A 214 2.56 -5.83 -13.87
C LYS A 214 1.54 -6.92 -14.22
N LEU A 215 1.69 -8.12 -13.67
CA LEU A 215 0.72 -9.20 -13.87
C LEU A 215 -0.69 -8.77 -13.42
N ILE A 216 -0.81 -8.16 -12.24
CA ILE A 216 -2.10 -7.71 -11.73
C ILE A 216 -2.68 -6.59 -12.60
N CYS A 217 -1.85 -5.62 -12.98
CA CYS A 217 -2.25 -4.54 -13.87
C CYS A 217 -2.77 -5.05 -15.22
N ASP A 218 -2.12 -6.06 -15.80
CA ASP A 218 -2.57 -6.59 -17.09
C ASP A 218 -3.81 -7.48 -16.95
N LEU A 219 -4.00 -8.15 -15.81
CA LEU A 219 -5.20 -8.96 -15.55
C LEU A 219 -6.42 -8.12 -15.17
N SER A 220 -6.23 -6.93 -14.58
CA SER A 220 -7.34 -6.05 -14.20
C SER A 220 -8.14 -5.58 -15.43
N SER A 221 -7.52 -5.44 -16.60
CA SER A 221 -8.24 -5.11 -17.84
C SER A 221 -9.20 -6.21 -18.32
N TYR A 222 -9.13 -7.40 -17.73
CA TYR A 222 -10.05 -8.52 -18.00
C TYR A 222 -11.13 -8.65 -16.91
N GLY A 223 -11.22 -7.69 -15.97
CA GLY A 223 -12.18 -7.72 -14.86
C GLY A 223 -11.88 -8.79 -13.79
N LEU A 224 -10.68 -9.37 -13.81
CA LEU A 224 -10.28 -10.39 -12.83
C LEU A 224 -9.76 -9.75 -11.55
N ASN A 225 -10.24 -10.24 -10.41
CA ASN A 225 -9.73 -9.84 -9.11
C ASN A 225 -8.51 -10.69 -8.75
N VAL A 226 -7.37 -10.03 -8.49
CA VAL A 226 -6.12 -10.69 -8.10
C VAL A 226 -5.70 -10.24 -6.71
N ASN A 227 -5.45 -11.21 -5.82
CA ASN A 227 -4.98 -10.97 -4.46
C ASN A 227 -3.54 -11.45 -4.33
N LEU A 228 -2.65 -10.61 -3.79
CA LEU A 228 -1.29 -11.03 -3.45
C LEU A 228 -1.29 -11.92 -2.21
N ASN A 229 -0.60 -13.06 -2.24
CA ASN A 229 -0.48 -13.98 -1.10
C ASN A 229 0.77 -13.62 -0.27
N GLU A 230 0.85 -12.36 0.17
CA GLU A 230 2.06 -11.80 0.79
C GLU A 230 2.40 -12.41 2.16
N ASP A 231 1.41 -12.93 2.89
CA ASP A 231 1.57 -13.59 4.20
C ASP A 231 1.83 -15.11 4.09
N LYS A 232 1.80 -15.64 2.86
CA LYS A 232 1.94 -17.07 2.54
C LYS A 232 0.93 -17.97 3.24
N THR A 233 -0.21 -17.44 3.69
CA THR A 233 -1.25 -18.22 4.38
C THR A 233 -1.90 -19.26 3.46
N ARG A 234 -1.82 -19.08 2.14
CA ARG A 234 -2.45 -19.94 1.14
C ARG A 234 -1.46 -20.80 0.33
N GLY A 235 -0.25 -21.01 0.87
CA GLY A 235 0.81 -21.82 0.29
C GLY A 235 1.94 -20.97 -0.31
N ASN A 236 2.68 -21.54 -1.28
CA ASN A 236 3.83 -20.86 -1.90
C ASN A 236 3.47 -19.96 -3.08
N ALA A 237 2.19 -19.78 -3.39
CA ALA A 237 1.74 -18.85 -4.43
C ALA A 237 2.19 -17.42 -4.12
N ASP A 238 2.53 -16.65 -5.15
CA ASP A 238 2.78 -15.21 -5.01
C ASP A 238 1.48 -14.41 -5.17
N ALA A 239 0.54 -14.88 -6.00
CA ALA A 239 -0.77 -14.28 -6.19
C ALA A 239 -1.88 -15.32 -6.41
N ILE A 240 -3.11 -14.90 -6.19
CA ILE A 240 -4.33 -15.70 -6.32
C ILE A 240 -5.33 -14.94 -7.17
N ILE A 241 -5.67 -15.51 -8.32
CA ILE A 241 -6.60 -14.95 -9.28
C ILE A 241 -7.97 -15.57 -9.03
N LYS A 242 -9.00 -14.74 -8.89
CA LYS A 242 -10.39 -15.20 -8.79
C LYS A 242 -11.03 -15.19 -10.18
N ALA A 243 -11.18 -16.37 -10.77
CA ALA A 243 -11.70 -16.56 -12.13
C ALA A 243 -12.86 -17.57 -12.15
N GLY A 244 -13.75 -17.51 -11.15
CA GLY A 244 -14.72 -18.56 -10.82
C GLY A 244 -14.19 -19.46 -9.69
N ASN A 245 -13.08 -20.14 -9.95
CA ASN A 245 -12.24 -20.79 -8.93
C ASN A 245 -11.04 -19.92 -8.53
N GLU A 246 -10.41 -20.24 -7.40
CA GLU A 246 -9.13 -19.65 -7.01
C GLU A 246 -7.99 -20.30 -7.80
N VAL A 247 -7.26 -19.50 -8.57
CA VAL A 247 -6.07 -19.93 -9.31
C VAL A 247 -4.83 -19.36 -8.67
N LYS A 248 -3.94 -20.23 -8.20
CA LYS A 248 -2.70 -19.89 -7.50
C LYS A 248 -1.55 -19.77 -8.50
N VAL A 249 -0.86 -18.64 -8.49
CA VAL A 249 0.24 -18.38 -9.41
C VAL A 249 1.53 -18.08 -8.65
N VAL A 250 2.64 -18.62 -9.14
CA VAL A 250 4.00 -18.22 -8.76
C VAL A 250 4.62 -17.49 -9.93
N ILE A 251 5.33 -16.40 -9.67
CA ILE A 251 5.95 -15.59 -10.71
C ILE A 251 7.47 -15.58 -10.56
N GLN A 252 8.16 -15.89 -11.65
CA GLN A 252 9.54 -15.46 -11.81
C GLN A 252 9.52 -13.97 -12.19
N GLY A 253 10.12 -13.14 -11.34
CA GLY A 253 10.32 -11.71 -11.59
C GLY A 253 11.03 -11.44 -12.92
N MET A 254 11.08 -10.18 -13.36
CA MET A 254 11.54 -9.80 -14.71
C MET A 254 12.82 -10.54 -15.13
N ILE A 255 12.71 -11.34 -16.19
CA ILE A 255 13.84 -12.07 -16.75
C ILE A 255 14.48 -11.29 -17.91
N LEU A 256 15.80 -11.10 -17.84
CA LEU A 256 16.55 -10.51 -18.94
C LEU A 256 16.68 -11.50 -20.10
N ASN A 257 16.98 -10.97 -21.30
CA ASN A 257 17.11 -11.79 -22.49
C ASN A 257 18.13 -12.92 -22.30
N ASN A 258 17.75 -14.13 -22.73
CA ASN A 258 18.54 -15.36 -22.64
C ASN A 258 18.98 -15.76 -21.21
N LYS A 259 18.36 -15.23 -20.14
CA LYS A 259 18.59 -15.71 -18.77
C LYS A 259 17.69 -16.89 -18.42
N THR A 260 18.15 -17.72 -17.50
CA THR A 260 17.44 -18.90 -16.99
C THR A 260 16.43 -18.47 -15.93
N ALA A 261 15.20 -18.99 -15.99
CA ALA A 261 14.20 -18.78 -14.95
C ALA A 261 14.44 -19.76 -13.79
N ILE A 262 14.09 -19.34 -12.58
CA ILE A 262 14.35 -20.08 -11.35
C ILE A 262 13.02 -20.34 -10.65
N LEU A 263 12.76 -21.61 -10.35
CA LEU A 263 11.59 -22.02 -9.57
C LEU A 263 12.06 -22.69 -8.27
N HIS A 264 11.76 -22.07 -7.14
CA HIS A 264 12.27 -22.52 -5.84
C HIS A 264 11.50 -23.69 -5.24
N LYS A 265 10.20 -23.79 -5.52
CA LYS A 265 9.30 -24.79 -4.92
C LYS A 265 8.31 -25.29 -5.96
N LEU A 266 7.81 -26.51 -5.77
CA LEU A 266 6.91 -27.19 -6.72
C LEU A 266 5.48 -27.36 -6.20
N ASP A 267 5.24 -27.04 -4.95
CA ASP A 267 3.99 -27.23 -4.23
C ASP A 267 3.27 -25.89 -4.01
N GLY A 268 1.93 -25.93 -3.95
CA GLY A 268 1.11 -24.79 -3.55
C GLY A 268 0.84 -23.74 -4.62
N PHE A 269 0.97 -24.09 -5.91
CA PHE A 269 0.59 -23.24 -7.04
C PHE A 269 0.06 -24.08 -8.22
N ASP A 270 -0.74 -23.46 -9.07
CA ASP A 270 -1.33 -24.06 -10.27
C ASP A 270 -0.56 -23.67 -11.54
N TYR A 271 -0.07 -22.42 -11.62
CA TYR A 271 0.72 -21.91 -12.73
C TYR A 271 2.02 -21.24 -12.28
N PHE A 272 3.08 -21.48 -13.05
CA PHE A 272 4.33 -20.73 -12.97
C PHE A 272 4.42 -19.77 -14.16
N ILE A 273 4.48 -18.48 -13.84
CA ILE A 273 4.53 -17.40 -14.82
C ILE A 273 5.95 -16.83 -14.84
N ILE A 274 6.57 -16.81 -16.01
CA ILE A 274 7.83 -16.12 -16.24
C ILE A 274 7.51 -14.86 -17.02
N LEU A 275 7.84 -13.71 -16.43
CA LEU A 275 7.54 -12.43 -17.04
C LEU A 275 8.81 -11.77 -17.59
N ARG A 276 8.73 -11.30 -18.82
CA ARG A 276 9.75 -10.41 -19.41
C ARG A 276 9.12 -9.08 -19.76
N ILE A 277 9.66 -8.01 -19.19
CA ILE A 277 9.17 -6.65 -19.40
C ILE A 277 10.20 -5.92 -20.26
N THR A 278 9.79 -5.46 -21.44
CA THR A 278 10.67 -4.71 -22.35
C THR A 278 10.36 -3.21 -22.34
N SER A 279 9.10 -2.86 -22.07
CA SER A 279 8.63 -1.49 -21.87
C SER A 279 7.44 -1.51 -20.89
N PRO A 280 6.97 -0.34 -20.41
CA PRO A 280 5.74 -0.27 -19.62
C PRO A 280 4.51 -0.88 -20.31
N MET A 281 4.49 -0.83 -21.65
CA MET A 281 3.37 -1.29 -22.48
C MET A 281 3.57 -2.70 -23.06
N THR A 282 4.78 -3.25 -22.95
CA THR A 282 5.14 -4.50 -23.63
C THR A 282 5.70 -5.50 -22.63
N SER A 283 4.97 -6.59 -22.45
CA SER A 283 5.37 -7.72 -21.61
C SER A 283 5.17 -9.03 -22.37
N GLU A 284 6.13 -9.94 -22.22
CA GLU A 284 6.05 -11.30 -22.73
C GLU A 284 5.79 -12.25 -21.56
N TYR A 285 4.73 -13.04 -21.70
CA TYR A 285 4.32 -14.04 -20.74
C TYR A 285 4.73 -15.43 -21.22
N TYR A 286 5.38 -16.19 -20.34
CA TYR A 286 5.64 -17.61 -20.54
C TYR A 286 5.02 -18.36 -19.36
N ILE A 287 3.99 -19.16 -19.63
CA ILE A 287 3.09 -19.68 -18.60
C ILE A 287 3.10 -21.19 -18.69
N LEU A 288 3.48 -21.83 -17.59
CA LEU A 288 3.49 -23.28 -17.47
C LEU A 288 2.51 -23.68 -16.37
N ASN A 289 1.60 -24.60 -16.65
CA ASN A 289 0.79 -25.20 -15.60
C ASN A 289 1.59 -26.26 -14.83
N LYS A 290 1.09 -26.63 -13.65
CA LYS A 290 1.74 -27.59 -12.76
C LYS A 290 2.02 -28.95 -13.44
N SER A 291 1.07 -29.47 -14.22
CA SER A 291 1.23 -30.75 -14.93
C SER A 291 2.35 -30.70 -15.98
N GLU A 292 2.51 -29.56 -16.67
CA GLU A 292 3.59 -29.37 -17.64
C GLU A 292 4.96 -29.33 -16.96
N ILE A 293 5.07 -28.65 -15.82
CA ILE A 293 6.30 -28.61 -15.03
C ILE A 293 6.67 -30.03 -14.56
N ASP A 294 5.71 -30.77 -14.04
CA ASP A 294 5.94 -32.14 -13.55
C ASP A 294 6.38 -33.08 -14.67
N LYS A 295 5.78 -32.95 -15.86
CA LYS A 295 6.21 -33.68 -17.06
C LYS A 295 7.66 -33.36 -17.44
N LEU A 296 8.01 -32.07 -17.52
CA LEU A 296 9.38 -31.65 -17.87
C LEU A 296 10.42 -32.12 -16.84
N ILE A 297 10.04 -32.26 -15.58
CA ILE A 297 10.90 -32.82 -14.53
C ILE A 297 11.02 -34.34 -14.69
N GLY A 298 9.92 -35.05 -14.92
CA GLY A 298 9.91 -36.49 -15.16
C GLY A 298 10.74 -36.90 -16.39
N GLU A 299 10.79 -36.04 -17.41
CA GLU A 299 11.60 -36.20 -18.62
C GLU A 299 13.07 -35.73 -18.44
N ASN A 300 13.47 -35.30 -17.23
CA ASN A 300 14.79 -34.74 -16.92
C ASN A 300 15.19 -33.50 -17.76
N ILE A 301 14.21 -32.80 -18.34
CA ILE A 301 14.43 -31.55 -19.11
C ILE A 301 14.66 -30.37 -18.16
N ILE A 302 13.92 -30.33 -17.05
CA ILE A 302 14.15 -29.41 -15.93
C ILE A 302 14.76 -30.21 -14.79
N THR A 303 15.90 -29.76 -14.26
CA THR A 303 16.59 -30.43 -13.16
C THR A 303 16.73 -29.53 -11.94
N TYR A 304 16.67 -30.15 -10.76
CA TYR A 304 16.92 -29.48 -9.49
C TYR A 304 18.41 -29.23 -9.29
N ASN A 305 18.78 -27.98 -9.03
CA ASN A 305 20.14 -27.59 -8.74
C ASN A 305 20.34 -27.44 -7.22
N LYS A 306 21.09 -28.36 -6.62
CA LYS A 306 21.34 -28.39 -5.17
C LYS A 306 22.08 -27.14 -4.65
N ASN A 307 22.93 -26.52 -5.47
CA ASN A 307 23.75 -25.38 -5.04
C ASN A 307 22.91 -24.11 -4.82
N ILE A 308 21.88 -23.91 -5.64
CA ILE A 308 20.98 -22.74 -5.55
C ILE A 308 19.60 -23.09 -5.00
N GLN A 309 19.40 -24.35 -4.59
CA GLN A 309 18.15 -24.90 -4.07
C GLN A 309 16.92 -24.54 -4.91
N ALA A 310 17.01 -24.77 -6.23
CA ALA A 310 15.96 -24.42 -7.16
C ALA A 310 16.02 -25.21 -8.48
N TYR A 311 14.89 -25.25 -9.18
CA TYR A 311 14.76 -25.77 -10.54
C TYR A 311 15.13 -24.69 -11.56
N ARG A 312 15.92 -25.06 -12.57
CA ARG A 312 16.39 -24.15 -13.60
C ARG A 312 15.66 -24.40 -14.92
N ILE A 313 14.99 -23.37 -15.44
CA ILE A 313 14.27 -23.46 -16.71
C ILE A 313 14.99 -22.58 -17.74
N SER A 314 15.63 -23.23 -18.71
CA SER A 314 16.42 -22.51 -19.72
C SER A 314 15.52 -21.75 -20.71
N PRO A 315 16.04 -20.67 -21.36
CA PRO A 315 15.31 -19.97 -22.41
C PRO A 315 14.77 -20.86 -23.53
N LYS A 316 15.50 -21.91 -23.91
CA LYS A 316 15.06 -22.84 -24.96
C LYS A 316 13.81 -23.63 -24.56
N ILE A 317 13.59 -23.81 -23.26
CA ILE A 317 12.45 -24.54 -22.71
C ILE A 317 11.27 -23.58 -22.55
N PHE A 318 11.39 -22.54 -21.71
CA PHE A 318 10.23 -21.71 -21.39
C PHE A 318 9.70 -20.91 -22.58
N LYS A 319 10.53 -20.60 -23.58
CA LYS A 319 10.06 -19.93 -24.82
C LYS A 319 9.03 -20.76 -25.60
N LYS A 320 8.97 -22.07 -25.40
CA LYS A 320 7.94 -22.95 -26.00
C LYS A 320 6.56 -22.75 -25.37
N TYR A 321 6.52 -22.19 -24.16
CA TYR A 321 5.32 -21.92 -23.37
C TYR A 321 4.95 -20.43 -23.42
N ARG A 322 5.34 -19.72 -24.48
CA ARG A 322 4.91 -18.35 -24.71
C ARG A 322 3.40 -18.38 -24.89
N SER A 323 2.68 -17.60 -24.10
CA SER A 323 1.23 -17.49 -24.18
C SER A 323 0.81 -16.03 -24.16
N THR A 324 -0.30 -15.72 -24.83
CA THR A 324 -0.92 -14.41 -24.67
C THR A 324 -1.69 -14.36 -23.36
N LEU A 325 -1.84 -13.17 -22.78
CA LEU A 325 -2.63 -13.05 -21.56
C LEU A 325 -4.09 -13.46 -21.77
N ASN A 326 -4.64 -13.18 -22.96
CA ASN A 326 -5.99 -13.60 -23.34
C ASN A 326 -6.17 -15.12 -23.35
N GLU A 327 -5.20 -15.88 -23.90
CA GLU A 327 -5.23 -17.35 -23.84
C GLU A 327 -5.22 -17.88 -22.41
N PHE A 328 -4.38 -17.28 -21.56
CA PHE A 328 -4.32 -17.65 -20.15
C PHE A 328 -5.64 -17.35 -19.43
N VAL A 329 -6.21 -16.15 -19.62
CA VAL A 329 -7.50 -15.75 -19.05
C VAL A 329 -8.61 -16.71 -19.50
N ASN A 330 -8.71 -17.02 -20.79
CA ASN A 330 -9.70 -17.96 -21.31
C ASN A 330 -9.54 -19.36 -20.71
N THR A 331 -8.30 -19.81 -20.47
CA THR A 331 -8.03 -21.10 -19.84
C THR A 331 -8.53 -21.13 -18.39
N ILE A 332 -8.21 -20.11 -17.59
CA ILE A 332 -8.57 -20.09 -16.17
C ILE A 332 -10.05 -19.79 -15.92
N VAL A 333 -10.70 -19.03 -16.81
CA VAL A 333 -12.15 -18.76 -16.74
C VAL A 333 -12.95 -19.93 -17.31
N GLY A 334 -12.52 -20.51 -18.43
CA GLY A 334 -13.19 -21.65 -19.06
C GLY A 334 -13.18 -22.92 -18.21
N SER A 335 -12.15 -23.09 -17.39
CA SER A 335 -12.07 -24.19 -16.40
C SER A 335 -13.16 -24.10 -15.30
N SER A 336 -13.83 -22.96 -15.17
CA SER A 336 -14.87 -22.71 -14.16
C SER A 336 -16.29 -23.02 -14.65
N GLN A 337 -16.49 -23.36 -15.93
CA GLN A 337 -17.79 -23.74 -16.50
C GLN A 337 -17.99 -25.26 -16.60
N VAL A 338 -17.03 -26.07 -16.13
CA VAL A 338 -17.04 -27.54 -16.29
C VAL A 338 -17.44 -28.28 -15.00
N TYR A 339 -17.93 -27.57 -13.98
CA TYR A 339 -18.46 -28.19 -12.75
C TYR A 339 -19.82 -27.62 -12.35
#